data_AF-A0A225WVK0-F1
#
_entry.id   AF-A0A225WVK0-F1
#
_cell.length_a   1.000
_cell.length_b   1.000
_cell.length_c   1.000
_cell.angle_alpha   90.00
_cell.angle_beta   90.00
_cell.angle_gamma   90.00
#
_symmetry.space_group_name_H-M   'P 1'
#
loop_
_entity.id
_entity.type
_entity.pdbx_description
1 polymer ?
#
loop_
_entity_poly.entity_id
_entity_poly.type
_entity_poly.pdbx_seq_one_letter_code
_entity_poly.pdbx_strand_id
1 'polypeptide(L)'
;MIAPGLSEITDRGIDGVNPLFARMADNDIKRDLLESTSPFRRGNKIILVPIDLDSHWGCADFDFEIMKLVLFNPVQTRAHYATMDKVINEFFREHVSGLDRIQQRATRQEGTNSCGPLTLLCFQCMHSALI
;
A
#
# COMPACT_ATOMS: atom_id res chain seq x y z
N MET A 1 25.34 -19.61 8.48
CA MET A 1 24.48 -19.65 9.67
C MET A 1 23.55 -18.44 9.59
N ILE A 2 22.28 -18.66 9.29
CA ILE A 2 21.24 -17.62 9.33
C ILE A 2 20.50 -17.85 10.63
N ALA A 3 20.41 -16.81 11.48
CA ALA A 3 19.73 -16.90 12.76
C ALA A 3 18.22 -17.21 12.53
N PRO A 4 17.67 -18.26 13.17
CA PRO A 4 16.24 -18.52 13.14
C PRO A 4 15.55 -17.62 14.16
N GLY A 5 14.48 -16.95 13.75
CA GLY A 5 13.58 -16.26 14.68
C GLY A 5 13.66 -14.74 14.68
N LEU A 6 13.16 -14.12 13.62
CA LEU A 6 12.44 -12.86 13.75
C LEU A 6 11.08 -13.04 13.06
N SER A 7 10.21 -13.83 13.69
CA SER A 7 8.79 -13.52 13.61
C SER A 7 8.58 -12.34 14.57
N GLU A 8 8.89 -11.14 14.11
CA GLU A 8 8.28 -9.96 14.71
C GLU A 8 6.79 -10.11 14.41
N ILE A 9 6.08 -10.72 15.36
CA ILE A 9 4.63 -10.60 15.48
C ILE A 9 4.42 -9.10 15.66
N THR A 10 4.07 -8.41 14.58
CA THR A 10 3.42 -7.11 14.71
C THR A 10 2.15 -7.40 15.50
N ASP A 11 2.06 -6.92 16.75
CA ASP A 11 1.01 -7.23 17.74
C ASP A 11 -0.45 -7.00 17.28
N ARG A 12 -0.66 -6.60 16.02
CA ARG A 12 -1.94 -6.15 15.46
C ARG A 12 -2.26 -6.72 14.08
N GLY A 13 -1.37 -7.52 13.49
CA GLY A 13 -1.54 -8.05 12.13
C GLY A 13 -1.56 -6.95 11.06
N ILE A 14 -0.73 -5.92 11.20
CA ILE A 14 -0.56 -4.84 10.22
C ILE A 14 0.87 -4.91 9.70
N ASP A 15 1.05 -4.93 8.39
CA ASP A 15 2.37 -4.92 7.76
C ASP A 15 2.34 -4.06 6.48
N GLY A 16 3.50 -3.79 5.89
CA GLY A 16 3.62 -2.88 4.77
C GLY A 16 4.53 -3.39 3.67
N VAL A 17 4.25 -2.98 2.44
CA VAL A 17 5.18 -3.16 1.32
C VAL A 17 6.25 -2.07 1.39
N ASN A 18 7.52 -2.47 1.37
CA ASN A 18 8.63 -1.52 1.41
C ASN A 18 8.60 -0.62 0.16
N PRO A 19 8.44 0.72 0.27
CA PRO A 19 8.30 1.64 -0.86
C PRO A 19 9.48 1.62 -1.85
N LEU A 20 10.65 1.15 -1.43
CA LEU A 20 11.81 1.04 -2.31
C LEU A 20 11.61 0.04 -3.44
N PHE A 21 10.65 -0.89 -3.33
CA PHE A 21 10.31 -1.81 -4.43
C PHE A 21 9.93 -1.05 -5.71
N ALA A 22 9.28 0.11 -5.58
CA ALA A 22 8.86 0.93 -6.71
C ALA A 22 10.04 1.47 -7.52
N ARG A 23 11.22 1.62 -6.89
CA ARG A 23 12.44 2.15 -7.51
C ARG A 23 13.24 1.10 -8.29
N MET A 24 12.86 -0.16 -8.21
CA MET A 24 13.51 -1.21 -8.97
C MET A 24 13.21 -1.03 -10.47
N ALA A 25 14.22 -1.20 -11.32
CA ALA A 25 14.05 -1.00 -12.76
C ALA A 25 13.34 -2.19 -13.43
N ASP A 26 13.52 -3.39 -12.89
CA ASP A 26 13.04 -4.65 -13.45
C ASP A 26 11.75 -5.11 -12.75
N ASN A 27 10.70 -5.35 -13.53
CA ASN A 27 9.40 -5.76 -13.01
C ASN A 27 9.36 -7.23 -12.55
N ASP A 28 10.20 -8.10 -13.10
CA ASP A 28 10.29 -9.50 -12.66
C ASP A 28 10.98 -9.57 -11.30
N ILE A 29 12.05 -8.79 -11.11
CA ILE A 29 12.71 -8.68 -9.80
C ILE A 29 11.77 -8.05 -8.75
N LYS A 30 10.91 -7.09 -9.14
CA LYS A 30 9.85 -6.57 -8.25
C LYS A 30 8.90 -7.68 -7.82
N ARG A 31 8.45 -8.53 -8.75
CA ARG A 31 7.53 -9.64 -8.45
C ARG A 31 8.20 -10.64 -7.51
N ASP A 32 9.42 -11.05 -7.80
CA ASP A 32 10.19 -11.97 -6.95
C ASP A 32 10.38 -11.40 -5.52
N LEU A 33 10.67 -10.10 -5.41
CA LEU A 33 10.78 -9.45 -4.11
C LEU A 33 9.42 -9.44 -3.39
N LEU A 34 8.36 -9.01 -4.07
CA LEU A 34 7.01 -8.98 -3.49
C LEU A 34 6.57 -10.38 -3.04
N GLU A 35 6.85 -11.43 -3.81
CA GLU A 35 6.51 -12.80 -3.45
C GLU A 35 7.32 -13.34 -2.26
N SER A 36 8.62 -13.03 -2.22
CA SER A 36 9.53 -13.52 -1.17
C SER A 36 9.36 -12.77 0.16
N THR A 37 8.97 -11.50 0.12
CA THR A 37 8.76 -10.68 1.32
C THR A 37 7.29 -10.39 1.61
N SER A 38 6.37 -11.02 0.88
CA SER A 38 4.95 -10.62 0.83
C SER A 38 4.32 -10.47 2.20
N PRO A 39 3.86 -9.27 2.59
CA PRO A 39 3.10 -9.09 3.82
C PRO A 39 1.77 -9.86 3.79
N PHE A 40 1.25 -10.20 2.60
CA PHE A 40 0.00 -10.94 2.41
C PHE A 40 0.09 -12.42 2.83
N ARG A 41 1.28 -13.02 2.92
CA ARG A 41 1.47 -14.44 3.31
C ARG A 41 1.56 -14.65 4.81
N ARG A 42 1.62 -13.58 5.61
CA ARG A 42 1.94 -13.62 7.05
C ARG A 42 0.71 -13.63 7.95
N GLY A 43 -0.49 -13.79 7.40
CA GLY A 43 -1.75 -13.72 8.16
C GLY A 43 -2.08 -12.32 8.67
N ASN A 44 -1.44 -11.29 8.09
CA ASN A 44 -1.74 -9.90 8.38
C ASN A 44 -3.14 -9.56 7.87
N LYS A 45 -3.83 -8.77 8.68
CA LYS A 45 -5.18 -8.30 8.47
C LYS A 45 -5.24 -7.01 7.67
N ILE A 46 -4.20 -6.19 7.79
CA ILE A 46 -4.10 -4.89 7.14
C ILE A 46 -2.75 -4.82 6.43
N ILE A 47 -2.76 -4.49 5.12
CA ILE A 47 -1.53 -4.31 4.34
C ILE A 47 -1.47 -2.91 3.76
N LEU A 48 -0.40 -2.19 4.12
CA LEU A 48 -0.13 -0.84 3.68
C LEU A 48 0.76 -0.85 2.43
N VAL A 49 0.23 -0.38 1.31
CA VAL A 49 0.94 -0.38 0.02
C VAL A 49 1.14 1.06 -0.47
N PRO A 50 2.37 1.61 -0.38
CA PRO A 50 2.70 2.86 -1.06
C PRO A 50 2.73 2.64 -2.58
N ILE A 51 2.06 3.50 -3.32
CA ILE A 51 1.90 3.41 -4.78
C ILE A 51 2.64 4.57 -5.44
N ASP A 52 3.69 4.25 -6.20
CA ASP A 52 4.43 5.20 -7.04
C ASP A 52 3.70 5.33 -8.39
N LEU A 53 3.39 6.57 -8.78
CA LEU A 53 2.70 6.93 -10.02
C LEU A 53 3.60 7.78 -10.92
N ASP A 54 4.90 7.49 -10.91
CA ASP A 54 5.94 8.22 -11.64
C ASP A 54 5.99 9.70 -11.24
N SER A 55 6.83 10.02 -10.26
CA SER A 55 6.99 11.33 -9.58
C SER A 55 5.86 11.74 -8.60
N HIS A 56 4.85 10.90 -8.42
CA HIS A 56 3.75 11.13 -7.47
C HIS A 56 3.48 9.91 -6.60
N TRP A 57 3.05 10.13 -5.36
CA TRP A 57 2.72 9.06 -4.42
C TRP A 57 1.24 9.06 -4.05
N GLY A 58 0.68 7.86 -3.93
CA GLY A 58 -0.56 7.58 -3.22
C GLY A 58 -0.40 6.33 -2.36
N CYS A 59 -1.49 5.90 -1.71
CA CYS A 59 -1.51 4.64 -0.99
C CYS A 59 -2.74 3.80 -1.28
N ALA A 60 -2.55 2.49 -1.15
CA ALA A 60 -3.61 1.52 -0.98
C ALA A 60 -3.49 0.89 0.42
N ASP A 61 -4.64 0.70 1.05
CA ASP A 61 -4.81 -0.02 2.30
C ASP A 61 -5.72 -1.21 2.01
N PHE A 62 -5.15 -2.42 2.14
CA PHE A 62 -5.88 -3.68 2.02
C PHE A 62 -6.30 -4.10 3.42
N ASP A 63 -7.57 -3.86 3.75
CA ASP A 63 -8.17 -4.22 5.02
C ASP A 63 -9.03 -5.48 4.84
N PHE A 64 -8.47 -6.61 5.27
CA PHE A 64 -9.14 -7.91 5.20
C PHE A 64 -10.12 -8.14 6.36
N GLU A 65 -10.12 -7.31 7.41
CA GLU A 65 -11.11 -7.42 8.49
C GLU A 65 -12.48 -6.94 8.04
N ILE A 66 -12.52 -5.85 7.30
CA ILE A 66 -13.76 -5.26 6.78
C ILE A 66 -13.93 -5.47 5.28
N MET A 67 -13.05 -6.27 4.67
CA MET A 67 -13.05 -6.62 3.25
C MET A 67 -13.04 -5.39 2.33
N LYS A 68 -12.14 -4.44 2.58
CA LYS A 68 -12.03 -3.21 1.80
C LYS A 68 -10.65 -2.98 1.21
N LEU A 69 -10.63 -2.37 0.03
CA LEU A 69 -9.46 -1.77 -0.58
C LEU A 69 -9.65 -0.26 -0.59
N VAL A 70 -8.99 0.43 0.33
CA VAL A 70 -9.06 1.89 0.46
C VAL A 70 -7.91 2.51 -0.31
N LEU A 71 -8.24 3.35 -1.29
CA LEU A 71 -7.26 4.10 -2.07
C LEU A 71 -7.27 5.56 -1.68
N PHE A 72 -6.12 6.10 -1.36
CA PHE A 72 -5.94 7.53 -1.19
C PHE A 72 -4.93 8.05 -2.18
N ASN A 73 -5.35 9.07 -2.94
CA ASN A 73 -4.45 9.87 -3.75
C ASN A 73 -4.51 11.33 -3.30
N PRO A 74 -3.39 11.96 -2.90
CA PRO A 74 -3.36 13.36 -2.48
C PRO A 74 -3.96 14.34 -3.50
N VAL A 75 -3.87 14.06 -4.82
CA VAL A 75 -4.41 14.94 -5.88
C VAL A 75 -5.92 14.74 -6.08
N GLN A 76 -6.44 13.57 -5.73
CA GLN A 76 -7.87 13.21 -5.75
C GLN A 76 -8.59 13.39 -7.09
N THR A 77 -7.91 13.09 -8.21
CA THR A 77 -8.52 13.11 -9.54
C THR A 77 -8.79 11.70 -10.05
N ARG A 78 -9.81 11.57 -10.92
CA ARG A 78 -10.15 10.29 -11.57
C ARG A 78 -8.96 9.68 -12.32
N ALA A 79 -8.15 10.50 -12.97
CA ALA A 79 -6.98 10.05 -13.72
C ALA A 79 -5.93 9.39 -12.80
N HIS A 80 -5.66 9.99 -11.64
CA HIS A 80 -4.69 9.44 -10.69
C HIS A 80 -5.18 8.12 -10.08
N TYR A 81 -6.46 8.03 -9.72
CA TYR A 81 -7.04 6.77 -9.26
C TYR A 81 -6.99 5.68 -10.36
N ALA A 82 -7.24 6.03 -11.61
CA ALA A 82 -7.10 5.08 -12.72
C ALA A 82 -5.66 4.57 -12.89
N THR A 83 -4.64 5.41 -12.64
CA THR A 83 -3.24 4.96 -12.66
C THR A 83 -2.91 4.07 -11.46
N MET A 84 -3.41 4.39 -10.26
CA MET A 84 -3.28 3.49 -9.10
C MET A 84 -3.86 2.11 -9.39
N ASP A 85 -4.98 2.05 -10.11
CA ASP A 85 -5.63 0.79 -10.45
C ASP A 85 -4.78 -0.07 -11.38
N LYS A 86 -4.02 0.56 -12.28
CA LYS A 86 -3.07 -0.17 -13.12
C LYS A 86 -2.00 -0.82 -12.27
N VAL A 87 -1.38 -0.08 -11.35
CA VAL A 87 -0.35 -0.62 -10.44
C VAL A 87 -0.90 -1.76 -9.59
N ILE A 88 -2.10 -1.58 -9.01
CA ILE A 88 -2.76 -2.61 -8.20
C ILE A 88 -3.03 -3.87 -9.00
N ASN A 89 -3.59 -3.73 -10.21
CA ASN A 89 -3.91 -4.87 -11.07
C ASN A 89 -2.67 -5.53 -11.68
N GLU A 90 -1.54 -4.84 -11.71
CA GLU A 90 -0.27 -5.37 -12.22
C GLU A 90 0.46 -6.20 -11.18
N PHE A 91 0.53 -5.72 -9.92
CA PHE A 91 1.38 -6.31 -8.89
C PHE A 91 0.61 -7.00 -7.76
N PHE A 92 -0.67 -6.66 -7.53
CA PHE A 92 -1.41 -7.08 -6.34
C PHE A 92 -2.78 -7.70 -6.67
N ARG A 93 -3.05 -8.00 -7.94
CA ARG A 93 -4.37 -8.46 -8.43
C ARG A 93 -4.95 -9.61 -7.63
N GLU A 94 -4.12 -10.59 -7.30
CA GLU A 94 -4.52 -11.79 -6.54
C GLU A 94 -5.05 -11.47 -5.13
N HIS A 95 -4.70 -10.32 -4.58
CA HIS A 95 -5.11 -9.88 -3.24
C HIS A 95 -6.35 -8.97 -3.25
N VAL A 96 -6.87 -8.59 -4.43
CA VAL A 96 -8.02 -7.67 -4.54
C VAL A 96 -9.36 -8.41 -4.54
N SER A 97 -9.36 -9.72 -4.81
CA SER A 97 -10.59 -10.50 -4.95
C SER A 97 -11.44 -10.44 -3.68
N GLY A 98 -12.70 -10.00 -3.81
CA GLY A 98 -13.65 -9.90 -2.71
C GLY A 98 -13.52 -8.64 -1.84
N LEU A 99 -12.63 -7.70 -2.19
CA LEU A 99 -12.53 -6.42 -1.49
C LEU A 99 -13.42 -5.35 -2.12
N ASP A 100 -14.19 -4.67 -1.27
CA ASP A 100 -14.95 -3.49 -1.64
C ASP A 100 -14.04 -2.27 -1.77
N ARG A 101 -14.13 -1.64 -2.93
CA ARG A 101 -13.19 -0.58 -3.32
C ARG A 101 -13.69 0.79 -2.90
N ILE A 102 -12.86 1.53 -2.17
CA ILE A 102 -13.16 2.88 -1.67
C ILE A 102 -12.10 3.86 -2.14
N GLN A 103 -12.51 5.01 -2.66
CA GLN A 103 -11.63 6.15 -2.87
C GLN A 103 -11.75 7.10 -1.67
N GLN A 104 -10.73 7.13 -0.83
CA GLN A 104 -10.66 8.00 0.33
C GLN A 104 -10.50 9.45 -0.11
N ARG A 105 -11.47 10.28 0.28
CA ARG A 105 -11.46 11.73 0.04
C ARG A 105 -11.07 12.43 1.33
N ALA A 106 -9.78 12.39 1.66
CA ALA A 106 -9.21 13.08 2.83
C ALA A 106 -8.64 14.45 2.42
N THR A 107 -7.60 14.94 3.12
CA THR A 107 -6.92 16.19 2.76
C THR A 107 -6.36 16.13 1.34
N ARG A 108 -6.70 17.12 0.53
CA ARG A 108 -6.18 17.28 -0.83
C ARG A 108 -4.86 18.05 -0.78
N GLN A 109 -3.91 17.62 -1.60
CA GLN A 109 -2.67 18.34 -1.85
C GLN A 109 -2.95 19.65 -2.60
N GLU A 110 -2.46 20.76 -2.06
CA GLU A 110 -2.59 22.10 -2.68
C GLU A 110 -1.41 22.45 -3.60
N GLY A 111 -0.22 21.93 -3.34
CA GLY A 111 1.01 22.17 -4.13
C GLY A 111 1.48 20.95 -4.92
N THR A 112 2.75 20.91 -5.32
CA THR A 112 3.31 19.79 -6.12
C THR A 112 4.16 18.80 -5.33
N ASN A 113 4.53 19.12 -4.08
CA ASN A 113 5.61 18.41 -3.38
C ASN A 113 5.18 17.69 -2.08
N SER A 114 3.88 17.63 -1.75
CA SER A 114 3.39 17.05 -0.49
C SER A 114 2.77 15.67 -0.62
N CYS A 115 2.84 15.04 -1.81
CA CYS A 115 2.23 13.73 -2.05
C CYS A 115 2.79 12.63 -1.15
N GLY A 116 4.12 12.57 -0.99
CA GLY A 116 4.80 11.63 -0.10
C GLY A 116 4.37 11.80 1.37
N PRO A 117 4.54 12.99 1.98
CA PRO A 117 4.10 13.24 3.35
C PRO A 117 2.62 12.97 3.59
N LEU A 118 1.73 13.34 2.65
CA LEU A 118 0.30 13.07 2.76
C LEU A 118 -0.03 11.58 2.66
N THR A 119 0.72 10.83 1.86
CA THR A 119 0.59 9.36 1.77
C THR A 119 0.95 8.70 3.10
N LEU A 120 2.08 9.09 3.71
CA LEU A 120 2.48 8.59 5.02
C LEU A 120 1.50 8.99 6.13
N LEU A 121 1.03 10.24 6.11
CA LEU A 121 0.04 10.71 7.06
C LEU A 121 -1.29 9.97 6.91
N CYS A 122 -1.68 9.59 5.69
CA CYS A 122 -2.88 8.79 5.47
C CYS A 122 -2.81 7.44 6.18
N PHE A 123 -1.70 6.70 6.03
CA PHE A 123 -1.48 5.45 6.76
C PHE A 123 -1.51 5.65 8.27
N GLN A 124 -0.79 6.67 8.75
CA GLN A 124 -0.78 7.01 10.15
C GLN A 124 -2.22 7.25 10.61
N CYS A 125 -2.99 8.15 9.99
CA CYS A 125 -4.34 8.49 10.44
C CYS A 125 -5.35 7.33 10.37
N MET A 126 -5.28 6.46 9.36
CA MET A 126 -6.21 5.33 9.23
C MET A 126 -6.03 4.30 10.35
N HIS A 127 -4.81 4.16 10.88
CA HIS A 127 -4.51 3.16 11.91
C HIS A 127 -4.01 3.78 13.24
N SER A 128 -3.98 5.11 13.37
CA SER A 128 -3.60 5.84 14.60
C SER A 128 -4.63 5.74 15.70
N ALA A 129 -5.90 5.47 15.38
CA ALA A 129 -6.92 5.22 16.39
C ALA A 129 -6.65 3.95 17.24
N LEU A 130 -5.56 3.23 16.93
CA LEU A 130 -5.13 2.03 17.62
C LEU A 130 -3.82 2.22 18.39
N ILE A 131 -3.01 3.28 18.17
CA ILE A 131 -1.71 3.50 18.88
C ILE A 131 -1.94 4.13 20.25
#